data_AF-A0A945DRX9-F1
#
_entry.id   AF-A0A945DRX9-F1
#
_cell.length_a   1.000
_cell.length_b   1.000
_cell.length_c   1.000
_cell.angle_alpha   90.00
_cell.angle_beta   90.00
_cell.angle_gamma   90.00
#
_symmetry.space_group_name_H-M   'P 1'
#
loop_
_entity.id
_entity.type
_entity.pdbx_description
1 polymer ?
#
loop_
_entity_poly.entity_id
_entity_poly.type
_entity_poly.pdbx_seq_one_letter_code
_entity_poly.pdbx_strand_id
1 'polypeptide(L)'
;PYRQGLVFRCNLDGSGVETLGFNFRNNFEVAVDSFGTIWQSDNDDDGNRGVRINFVMEFGNYGYTDELTGAGWRTKRTNQEKDVPSMHWYQNDPGVIPNLLQTGQGSPTGIAIYEGDLLPKVFQGQMMHCDAGPRIVRAYPVEKNGAGYTGKTVSMLESKDPWYRPSDVCTAPDGSVFVADWHDGHVGGHHMTDHKPGQMTGRIYRLTPKGGDDKYSIAKKRTALSMLTSPNLASRYIAWQQLNAVGAKAEGTLAKLWQDDDQRLRARALHLLARIDGLEKKYIDAALGDDNSDIRITGLRIARERGHDIIPLVKQLADDPSAAVRRECAIALRHNDSPAAPALWAKLAQQHDGADRWYLEALGLALDRQQDKFFGAWLEAVGSNWDTPVGRDIVWRSRSKKTPDLLVKILLNKKTKEADKPRYIRALDFQSGPEKDAALLKLLGAGS
;
A
#
# COMPACT_ATOMS: atom_id res chain seq x y z
N PRO A 1 -8.30 -3.74 17.39
CA PRO A 1 -7.02 -4.31 17.86
C PRO A 1 -5.94 -4.16 16.77
N TYR A 2 -5.58 -2.91 16.48
CA TYR A 2 -4.45 -2.59 15.61
C TYR A 2 -3.19 -2.44 16.47
N ARG A 3 -2.02 -2.72 15.91
CA ARG A 3 -0.73 -2.63 16.60
C ARG A 3 0.07 -1.44 16.06
N GLN A 4 0.82 -0.80 16.96
CA GLN A 4 1.89 0.15 16.63
C GLN A 4 1.41 1.28 15.70
N GLY A 5 2.25 1.74 14.77
CA GLY A 5 1.94 2.80 13.83
C GLY A 5 0.80 2.44 12.89
N LEU A 6 0.01 3.45 12.51
CA LEU A 6 -1.20 3.32 11.71
C LEU A 6 -1.18 4.29 10.53
N VAL A 7 -1.85 3.90 9.46
CA VAL A 7 -2.37 4.81 8.44
C VAL A 7 -3.89 4.76 8.54
N PHE A 8 -4.54 5.91 8.63
CA PHE A 8 -5.99 6.01 8.66
C PHE A 8 -6.49 7.11 7.72
N ARG A 9 -7.75 7.00 7.30
CA ARG A 9 -8.48 8.07 6.62
C ARG A 9 -9.72 8.44 7.43
N CYS A 10 -10.20 9.66 7.22
CA CYS A 10 -11.46 10.15 7.77
C CYS A 10 -12.03 11.24 6.86
N ASN A 11 -13.28 11.60 7.10
CA ASN A 11 -13.87 12.81 6.56
C ASN A 11 -13.18 14.04 7.17
N LEU A 12 -13.29 15.19 6.51
CA LEU A 12 -12.65 16.43 6.96
C LEU A 12 -13.17 16.94 8.31
N ASP A 13 -14.36 16.52 8.71
CA ASP A 13 -14.93 16.77 10.04
C ASP A 13 -14.45 15.79 11.12
N GLY A 14 -13.55 14.86 10.77
CA GLY A 14 -13.02 13.82 11.64
C GLY A 14 -13.92 12.58 11.77
N SER A 15 -15.08 12.55 11.13
CA SER A 15 -15.98 11.38 11.15
C SER A 15 -15.50 10.26 10.20
N GLY A 16 -16.07 9.06 10.34
CA GLY A 16 -15.80 7.96 9.42
C GLY A 16 -14.34 7.45 9.44
N VAL A 17 -13.70 7.47 10.62
CA VAL A 17 -12.31 6.99 10.76
C VAL A 17 -12.20 5.53 10.36
N GLU A 18 -11.29 5.25 9.44
CA GLU A 18 -10.99 3.90 8.94
C GLU A 18 -9.48 3.67 8.92
N THR A 19 -9.02 2.59 9.54
CA THR A 19 -7.62 2.18 9.50
C THR A 19 -7.32 1.48 8.18
N LEU A 20 -6.40 2.04 7.40
CA LEU A 20 -5.96 1.53 6.10
C LEU A 20 -4.70 0.67 6.17
N GLY A 21 -3.92 0.77 7.24
CA GLY A 21 -2.74 -0.06 7.43
C GLY A 21 -2.25 0.05 8.87
N PHE A 22 -1.59 -0.99 9.36
CA PHE A 22 -1.12 -1.02 10.74
C PHE A 22 0.16 -1.83 10.92
N ASN A 23 0.69 -1.79 12.14
CA ASN A 23 1.91 -2.46 12.55
C ASN A 23 3.14 -1.91 11.83
N PHE A 24 3.16 -0.59 11.63
CA PHE A 24 4.34 0.17 11.27
C PHE A 24 5.14 0.53 12.53
N ARG A 25 6.41 0.90 12.39
CA ARG A 25 7.18 1.42 13.53
C ARG A 25 7.08 2.93 13.62
N ASN A 26 7.59 3.59 12.60
CA ASN A 26 7.89 5.02 12.60
C ASN A 26 7.80 5.52 11.16
N ASN A 27 6.60 5.34 10.61
CA ASN A 27 6.18 5.93 9.36
C ASN A 27 5.92 7.43 9.59
N PHE A 28 6.74 8.27 8.95
CA PHE A 28 6.72 9.71 9.20
C PHE A 28 5.56 10.42 8.50
N GLU A 29 5.31 10.08 7.23
CA GLU A 29 4.28 10.68 6.37
C GLU A 29 3.81 9.66 5.33
N VAL A 30 2.59 9.88 4.80
CA VAL A 30 2.04 9.14 3.66
C VAL A 30 1.92 10.02 2.42
N ALA A 31 2.25 9.48 1.26
CA ALA A 31 2.09 10.11 -0.04
C ALA A 31 1.00 9.39 -0.85
N VAL A 32 -0.02 10.13 -1.29
CA VAL A 32 -1.16 9.58 -2.06
C VAL A 32 -1.09 10.09 -3.50
N ASP A 33 -1.14 9.18 -4.47
CA ASP A 33 -1.20 9.54 -5.89
C ASP A 33 -2.64 9.84 -6.34
N SER A 34 -2.80 10.31 -7.59
CA SER A 34 -4.10 10.66 -8.16
C SER A 34 -5.10 9.51 -8.25
N PHE A 35 -4.64 8.25 -8.17
CA PHE A 35 -5.48 7.06 -8.21
C PHE A 35 -5.93 6.61 -6.81
N GLY A 36 -5.46 7.28 -5.76
CA GLY A 36 -5.70 6.93 -4.37
C GLY A 36 -4.79 5.81 -3.86
N THR A 37 -3.70 5.50 -4.57
CA THR A 37 -2.68 4.56 -4.07
C THR A 37 -1.81 5.27 -3.04
N ILE A 38 -1.57 4.59 -1.92
CA ILE A 38 -0.90 5.15 -0.76
C ILE A 38 0.52 4.58 -0.67
N TRP A 39 1.48 5.46 -0.48
CA TRP A 39 2.89 5.15 -0.36
C TRP A 39 3.45 5.74 0.93
N GLN A 40 4.45 5.09 1.50
CA GLN A 40 5.17 5.63 2.65
C GLN A 40 6.58 5.06 2.75
N SER A 41 7.38 5.65 3.61
CA SER A 41 8.56 5.04 4.19
C SER A 41 8.31 4.61 5.65
N ASP A 42 9.09 3.63 6.11
CA ASP A 42 9.11 3.17 7.51
C ASP A 42 10.56 2.79 7.85
N ASN A 43 11.02 3.08 9.06
CA ASN A 43 12.37 2.72 9.51
C ASN A 43 12.36 1.74 10.67
N ASP A 44 13.47 1.03 10.86
CA ASP A 44 13.68 0.03 11.90
C ASP A 44 14.14 0.66 13.24
N ASP A 45 14.36 -0.15 14.28
CA ASP A 45 14.63 0.27 15.66
C ASP A 45 15.72 1.36 15.82
N ASP A 46 16.75 1.35 14.98
CA ASP A 46 17.90 2.25 15.06
C ASP A 46 18.22 2.96 13.74
N GLY A 47 17.40 2.77 12.71
CA GLY A 47 17.64 3.31 11.36
C GLY A 47 18.80 2.64 10.62
N ASN A 48 19.42 1.58 11.15
CA ASN A 48 20.70 1.08 10.64
C ASN A 48 20.60 -0.18 9.77
N ARG A 49 19.43 -0.80 9.60
CA ARG A 49 19.38 -2.12 8.93
C ARG A 49 18.20 -2.32 7.99
N GLY A 50 17.12 -1.56 8.11
CA GLY A 50 15.85 -1.97 7.48
C GLY A 50 14.87 -0.86 7.14
N VAL A 51 15.34 0.34 6.74
CA VAL A 51 14.45 1.34 6.14
C VAL A 51 13.83 0.77 4.87
N ARG A 52 12.53 0.98 4.71
CA ARG A 52 11.74 0.42 3.61
C ARG A 52 10.78 1.43 3.00
N ILE A 53 10.37 1.14 1.77
CA ILE A 53 9.24 1.76 1.10
C ILE A 53 8.10 0.75 1.02
N ASN A 54 6.88 1.21 1.28
CA ASN A 54 5.67 0.40 1.22
C ASN A 54 4.67 0.98 0.22
N PHE A 55 4.09 0.11 -0.60
CA PHE A 55 2.71 0.29 -1.06
C PHE A 55 1.80 -0.06 0.11
N VAL A 56 1.00 0.90 0.59
CA VAL A 56 0.03 0.67 1.66
C VAL A 56 -1.24 0.07 1.07
N MET A 57 -1.24 -1.25 0.90
CA MET A 57 -2.45 -2.03 0.63
C MET A 57 -3.43 -1.91 1.80
N GLU A 58 -4.67 -1.53 1.49
CA GLU A 58 -5.69 -1.24 2.50
C GLU A 58 -5.96 -2.45 3.41
N PHE A 59 -6.06 -2.17 4.71
CA PHE A 59 -6.19 -3.11 5.84
C PHE A 59 -4.96 -3.98 6.12
N GLY A 60 -3.84 -3.74 5.44
CA GLY A 60 -2.62 -4.52 5.57
C GLY A 60 -1.93 -4.43 6.95
N ASN A 61 -1.33 -5.54 7.37
CA ASN A 61 -0.40 -5.63 8.50
C ASN A 61 1.05 -5.57 7.98
N TYR A 62 1.87 -4.65 8.50
CA TYR A 62 3.25 -4.42 8.02
C TYR A 62 4.34 -4.92 8.96
N GLY A 63 3.97 -5.67 9.99
CA GLY A 63 4.88 -6.58 10.67
C GLY A 63 5.97 -5.93 11.53
N TYR A 64 5.80 -4.76 12.13
CA TYR A 64 6.80 -4.27 13.11
C TYR A 64 6.92 -5.18 14.33
N THR A 65 5.79 -5.72 14.79
CA THR A 65 5.72 -6.70 15.88
C THR A 65 4.96 -7.93 15.44
N ASP A 66 5.19 -9.07 16.11
CA ASP A 66 4.42 -10.28 15.88
C ASP A 66 2.91 -10.02 16.07
N GLU A 67 2.10 -10.45 15.10
CA GLU A 67 0.68 -10.10 15.08
C GLU A 67 -0.10 -10.64 16.28
N LEU A 68 0.23 -11.85 16.75
CA LEU A 68 -0.53 -12.50 17.81
C LEU A 68 0.00 -12.16 19.19
N THR A 69 1.32 -12.20 19.35
CA THR A 69 1.98 -12.05 20.65
C THR A 69 2.45 -10.63 20.93
N GLY A 70 2.67 -9.81 19.91
CA GLY A 70 3.30 -8.50 20.05
C GLY A 70 4.80 -8.56 20.35
N ALA A 71 5.41 -9.74 20.24
CA ALA A 71 6.84 -9.90 20.39
C ALA A 71 7.61 -9.04 19.37
N GLY A 72 8.81 -8.61 19.77
CA GLY A 72 9.74 -7.92 18.87
C GLY A 72 10.53 -8.90 18.01
N TRP A 73 11.05 -8.41 16.88
CA TRP A 73 11.63 -9.22 15.81
C TRP A 73 12.81 -10.12 16.20
N ARG A 74 13.52 -9.80 17.30
CA ARG A 74 14.63 -10.58 17.86
C ARG A 74 14.18 -11.87 18.56
N THR A 75 12.89 -12.01 18.86
CA THR A 75 12.34 -13.23 19.47
C THR A 75 12.46 -14.40 18.50
N LYS A 76 13.13 -15.47 18.95
CA LYS A 76 13.33 -16.70 18.17
C LYS A 76 11.96 -17.32 17.83
N ARG A 77 11.81 -17.73 16.56
CA ARG A 77 10.60 -18.36 16.03
C ARG A 77 10.94 -19.30 14.87
N THR A 78 10.05 -20.23 14.56
CA THR A 78 10.18 -21.05 13.36
C THR A 78 10.01 -20.20 12.10
N ASN A 79 10.65 -20.57 10.99
CA ASN A 79 10.57 -19.88 9.70
C ASN A 79 11.11 -18.44 9.69
N GLN A 80 11.95 -18.10 10.66
CA GLN A 80 12.60 -16.80 10.73
C GLN A 80 13.48 -16.55 9.50
N GLU A 81 13.43 -15.32 9.01
CA GLU A 81 14.18 -14.81 7.89
C GLU A 81 15.68 -14.84 8.17
N LYS A 82 16.48 -14.98 7.10
CA LYS A 82 17.94 -15.09 7.23
C LYS A 82 18.61 -13.72 7.36
N ASP A 83 18.00 -12.69 6.77
CA ASP A 83 18.48 -11.32 6.82
C ASP A 83 17.68 -10.48 7.83
N VAL A 84 18.38 -9.53 8.47
CA VAL A 84 17.79 -8.66 9.49
C VAL A 84 16.64 -7.79 8.95
N PRO A 85 16.73 -7.12 7.77
CA PRO A 85 15.62 -6.31 7.27
C PRO A 85 14.32 -7.11 7.17
N SER A 86 14.36 -8.30 6.56
CA SER A 86 13.16 -9.12 6.40
C SER A 86 12.66 -9.67 7.75
N MET A 87 13.59 -10.03 8.65
CA MET A 87 13.29 -10.49 10.01
C MET A 87 12.60 -9.43 10.86
N HIS A 88 13.04 -8.18 10.73
CA HIS A 88 12.51 -7.02 11.44
C HIS A 88 11.02 -6.81 11.17
N TRP A 89 10.61 -7.14 9.95
CA TRP A 89 9.27 -6.90 9.44
C TRP A 89 8.44 -8.17 9.29
N TYR A 90 8.87 -9.31 9.85
CA TYR A 90 8.16 -10.59 9.82
C TYR A 90 7.67 -10.99 8.40
N GLN A 91 8.46 -10.73 7.36
CA GLN A 91 8.05 -10.89 5.95
C GLN A 91 7.66 -12.32 5.54
N ASN A 92 8.10 -13.33 6.29
CA ASN A 92 7.76 -14.73 6.10
C ASN A 92 6.48 -15.18 6.81
N ASP A 93 5.83 -14.31 7.58
CA ASP A 93 4.62 -14.68 8.33
C ASP A 93 3.34 -14.53 7.50
N PRO A 94 2.32 -15.40 7.71
CA PRO A 94 1.01 -15.26 7.10
C PRO A 94 0.27 -14.03 7.64
N GLY A 95 -0.12 -13.14 6.72
CA GLY A 95 -0.83 -11.91 7.06
C GLY A 95 0.03 -10.65 6.94
N VAL A 96 1.34 -10.79 6.78
CA VAL A 96 2.25 -9.64 6.63
C VAL A 96 2.37 -9.25 5.16
N ILE A 97 2.11 -7.97 4.87
CA ILE A 97 2.20 -7.42 3.52
C ILE A 97 3.67 -7.29 3.08
N PRO A 98 4.01 -7.69 1.84
CA PRO A 98 5.35 -7.51 1.30
C PRO A 98 5.76 -6.05 1.21
N ASN A 99 7.03 -5.77 1.50
CA ASN A 99 7.65 -4.47 1.24
C ASN A 99 7.83 -4.25 -0.28
N LEU A 100 7.79 -2.99 -0.73
CA LEU A 100 8.17 -2.65 -2.11
C LEU A 100 9.71 -2.69 -2.24
N LEU A 101 10.40 -1.94 -1.39
CA LEU A 101 11.87 -1.82 -1.43
C LEU A 101 12.44 -1.77 -0.01
N GLN A 102 13.63 -2.33 0.15
CA GLN A 102 14.52 -2.08 1.29
C GLN A 102 15.59 -1.09 0.83
N THR A 103 15.73 0.03 1.54
CA THR A 103 16.66 1.12 1.19
C THR A 103 17.91 1.14 2.08
N GLY A 104 18.00 0.21 3.04
CA GLY A 104 19.16 0.03 3.90
C GLY A 104 19.12 0.97 5.12
N GLN A 105 20.29 1.52 5.48
CA GLN A 105 20.39 2.45 6.60
C GLN A 105 19.85 3.83 6.20
N GLY A 106 19.11 4.46 7.09
CA GLY A 106 18.60 5.80 6.89
C GLY A 106 17.77 6.34 8.03
N SER A 107 17.35 7.58 7.86
CA SER A 107 16.44 8.31 8.73
C SER A 107 15.45 9.01 7.82
N PRO A 108 14.44 8.27 7.31
CA PRO A 108 13.48 8.78 6.36
C PRO A 108 12.67 9.91 6.99
N THR A 109 12.38 10.93 6.18
CA THR A 109 11.61 12.10 6.57
C THR A 109 10.47 12.31 5.55
N GLY A 110 10.31 13.50 4.97
CA GLY A 110 9.18 13.80 4.08
C GLY A 110 9.17 12.99 2.78
N ILE A 111 7.96 12.68 2.31
CA ILE A 111 7.72 11.90 1.09
C ILE A 111 6.52 12.48 0.32
N ALA A 112 6.66 12.61 -1.00
CA ALA A 112 5.59 13.12 -1.85
C ALA A 112 5.58 12.43 -3.23
N ILE A 113 4.45 12.40 -3.92
CA ILE A 113 4.40 11.93 -5.32
C ILE A 113 4.66 13.10 -6.28
N TYR A 114 5.60 12.93 -7.19
CA TYR A 114 5.85 13.88 -8.27
C TYR A 114 4.91 13.62 -9.45
N GLU A 115 3.82 14.37 -9.54
CA GLU A 115 2.86 14.30 -10.65
C GLU A 115 2.97 15.51 -11.59
N GLY A 116 4.18 16.07 -11.70
CA GLY A 116 4.54 17.07 -12.69
C GLY A 116 5.27 16.46 -13.89
N ASP A 117 5.49 17.31 -14.89
CA ASP A 117 6.14 16.96 -16.16
C ASP A 117 7.43 17.77 -16.41
N LEU A 118 7.78 18.70 -15.51
CA LEU A 118 8.98 19.54 -15.64
C LEU A 118 10.27 18.74 -15.43
N LEU A 119 10.32 17.85 -14.43
CA LEU A 119 11.49 17.03 -14.16
C LEU A 119 11.61 15.88 -15.18
N PRO A 120 12.83 15.30 -15.37
CA PRO A 120 13.05 14.17 -16.27
C PRO A 120 12.06 13.02 -16.09
N LYS A 121 11.73 12.32 -17.18
CA LYS A 121 10.73 11.23 -17.22
C LYS A 121 10.89 10.17 -16.13
N VAL A 122 12.10 9.88 -15.68
CA VAL A 122 12.37 8.91 -14.61
C VAL A 122 11.72 9.28 -13.27
N PHE A 123 11.43 10.57 -13.04
CA PHE A 123 10.80 11.06 -11.82
C PHE A 123 9.28 11.22 -11.95
N GLN A 124 8.74 11.23 -13.16
CA GLN A 124 7.33 11.51 -13.42
C GLN A 124 6.45 10.36 -12.92
N GLY A 125 5.46 10.69 -12.09
CA GLY A 125 4.57 9.74 -11.42
C GLY A 125 5.25 8.94 -10.30
N GLN A 126 6.42 9.35 -9.82
CA GLN A 126 7.19 8.60 -8.83
C GLN A 126 7.23 9.29 -7.48
N MET A 127 7.41 8.50 -6.42
CA MET A 127 7.71 9.02 -5.09
C MET A 127 9.02 9.81 -5.11
N MET A 128 9.04 10.95 -4.44
CA MET A 128 10.21 11.71 -4.00
C MET A 128 10.31 11.54 -2.49
N HIS A 129 11.50 11.25 -1.97
CA HIS A 129 11.66 10.91 -0.56
C HIS A 129 12.97 11.49 -0.03
N CYS A 130 12.84 12.26 1.04
CA CYS A 130 13.95 12.78 1.81
C CYS A 130 14.46 11.72 2.80
N ASP A 131 15.78 11.51 2.82
CA ASP A 131 16.43 10.66 3.80
C ASP A 131 17.60 11.43 4.43
N ALA A 132 17.41 11.85 5.68
CA ALA A 132 18.35 12.73 6.38
C ALA A 132 19.66 12.00 6.73
N GLY A 133 19.60 10.69 6.99
CA GLY A 133 20.74 9.85 7.35
C GLY A 133 21.83 9.81 6.27
N PRO A 134 21.51 9.32 5.06
CA PRO A 134 22.42 9.31 3.91
C PRO A 134 22.52 10.66 3.20
N ARG A 135 21.73 11.67 3.60
CA ARG A 135 21.78 13.06 3.08
C ARG A 135 21.42 13.14 1.60
N ILE A 136 20.26 12.59 1.27
CA ILE A 136 19.83 12.39 -0.11
C ILE A 136 18.33 12.58 -0.26
N VAL A 137 17.92 13.13 -1.41
CA VAL A 137 16.54 12.99 -1.92
C VAL A 137 16.55 11.95 -3.00
N ARG A 138 15.74 10.91 -2.84
CA ARG A 138 15.60 9.79 -3.77
C ARG A 138 14.27 9.86 -4.49
N ALA A 139 14.22 9.21 -5.64
CA ALA A 139 12.99 8.77 -6.25
C ALA A 139 12.95 7.25 -6.37
N TYR A 140 11.74 6.70 -6.44
CA TYR A 140 11.51 5.27 -6.60
C TYR A 140 10.68 4.99 -7.84
N PRO A 141 11.30 4.84 -9.03
CA PRO A 141 10.58 4.42 -10.22
C PRO A 141 9.94 3.05 -10.00
N VAL A 142 8.61 3.02 -9.92
CA VAL A 142 7.81 1.81 -9.72
C VAL A 142 7.18 1.33 -11.03
N GLU A 143 7.12 0.02 -11.18
CA GLU A 143 6.46 -0.67 -12.28
C GLU A 143 5.45 -1.67 -11.70
N LYS A 144 4.30 -1.82 -12.36
CA LYS A 144 3.30 -2.83 -11.97
C LYS A 144 3.89 -4.22 -12.18
N ASN A 145 3.77 -5.08 -11.17
CA ASN A 145 4.20 -6.47 -11.25
C ASN A 145 3.16 -7.37 -10.57
N GLY A 146 2.38 -8.09 -11.37
CA GLY A 146 1.23 -8.85 -10.89
C GLY A 146 0.20 -7.96 -10.19
N ALA A 147 -0.18 -8.36 -8.99
CA ALA A 147 -1.01 -7.64 -8.04
C ALA A 147 -0.22 -6.64 -7.18
N GLY A 148 1.07 -6.46 -7.38
CA GLY A 148 1.84 -5.47 -6.65
C GLY A 148 2.74 -4.66 -7.56
N TYR A 149 3.95 -4.40 -7.07
CA TYR A 149 4.89 -3.49 -7.71
C TYR A 149 6.31 -4.01 -7.60
N THR A 150 7.14 -3.64 -8.55
CA THR A 150 8.60 -3.67 -8.42
C THR A 150 9.11 -2.23 -8.49
N GLY A 151 10.32 -1.98 -8.00
CA GLY A 151 10.88 -0.64 -8.02
C GLY A 151 12.40 -0.64 -7.96
N LYS A 152 12.97 0.51 -8.30
CA LYS A 152 14.40 0.80 -8.16
C LYS A 152 14.60 2.11 -7.41
N THR A 153 15.82 2.34 -6.94
CA THR A 153 16.19 3.60 -6.29
C THR A 153 16.99 4.46 -7.26
N VAL A 154 16.62 5.74 -7.38
CA VAL A 154 17.33 6.74 -8.19
C VAL A 154 17.58 7.98 -7.34
N SER A 155 18.78 8.53 -7.40
CA SER A 155 19.11 9.79 -6.73
C SER A 155 18.49 10.98 -7.48
N MET A 156 17.86 11.88 -6.73
CA MET A 156 17.28 13.11 -7.26
C MET A 156 18.10 14.34 -6.83
N LEU A 157 18.57 14.36 -5.57
CA LEU A 157 19.47 15.38 -5.05
C LEU A 157 20.44 14.77 -4.05
N GLU A 158 21.73 15.01 -4.26
CA GLU A 158 22.81 14.62 -3.35
C GLU A 158 23.64 15.85 -3.01
N SER A 159 24.21 15.87 -1.80
CA SER A 159 25.14 16.92 -1.38
C SER A 159 26.37 16.31 -0.72
N LYS A 160 27.52 16.96 -0.96
CA LYS A 160 28.77 16.66 -0.24
C LYS A 160 28.89 17.43 1.07
N ASP A 161 27.99 18.39 1.31
CA ASP A 161 27.95 19.16 2.54
C ASP A 161 27.55 18.23 3.72
N PRO A 162 28.41 18.07 4.74
CA PRO A 162 28.09 17.21 5.87
C PRO A 162 26.90 17.71 6.71
N TRP A 163 26.46 18.95 6.53
CA TRP A 163 25.29 19.54 7.19
C TRP A 163 24.00 19.42 6.36
N TYR A 164 24.05 18.90 5.14
CA TYR A 164 22.84 18.68 4.35
C TYR A 164 21.95 17.60 5.00
N ARG A 165 20.74 17.97 5.40
CA ARG A 165 19.74 17.16 6.09
C ARG A 165 18.36 17.42 5.47
N PRO A 166 18.06 16.80 4.30
CA PRO A 166 16.76 16.95 3.69
C PRO A 166 15.67 16.44 4.64
N SER A 167 14.71 17.31 4.93
CA SER A 167 13.64 17.06 5.90
C SER A 167 12.29 16.90 5.25
N ASP A 168 12.02 17.58 4.13
CA ASP A 168 10.75 17.46 3.43
C ASP A 168 10.88 17.84 1.93
N VAL A 169 9.94 17.35 1.11
CA VAL A 169 9.89 17.58 -0.33
C VAL A 169 8.47 17.82 -0.82
N CYS A 170 8.26 18.84 -1.66
CA CYS A 170 6.97 19.09 -2.27
C CYS A 170 7.09 19.62 -3.70
N THR A 171 6.05 19.40 -4.51
CA THR A 171 5.99 19.91 -5.88
C THR A 171 5.33 21.28 -5.91
N ALA A 172 5.96 22.26 -6.56
CA ALA A 172 5.45 23.59 -6.78
C ALA A 172 4.43 23.64 -7.94
N PRO A 173 3.57 24.67 -8.02
CA PRO A 173 2.57 24.79 -9.09
C PRO A 173 3.13 24.82 -10.52
N ASP A 174 4.37 25.26 -10.70
CA ASP A 174 5.07 25.29 -11.99
C ASP A 174 5.78 23.96 -12.33
N GLY A 175 5.63 22.94 -11.48
CA GLY A 175 6.25 21.64 -11.65
C GLY A 175 7.68 21.53 -11.12
N SER A 176 8.30 22.63 -10.64
CA SER A 176 9.57 22.55 -9.91
C SER A 176 9.38 21.90 -8.54
N VAL A 177 10.45 21.42 -7.92
CA VAL A 177 10.37 20.74 -6.62
C VAL A 177 11.08 21.57 -5.57
N PHE A 178 10.44 21.76 -4.42
CA PHE A 178 11.09 22.35 -3.25
C PHE A 178 11.52 21.26 -2.29
N VAL A 179 12.74 21.39 -1.76
CA VAL A 179 13.27 20.52 -0.71
C VAL A 179 13.63 21.41 0.48
N ALA A 180 13.04 21.10 1.62
CA ALA A 180 13.45 21.66 2.90
C ALA A 180 14.67 20.91 3.40
N ASP A 181 15.64 21.66 3.90
CA ASP A 181 16.84 21.14 4.51
C ASP A 181 17.04 21.81 5.86
N TRP A 182 17.07 20.98 6.89
CA TRP A 182 17.26 21.41 8.27
C TRP A 182 18.63 22.11 8.46
N HIS A 183 19.64 21.72 7.68
CA HIS A 183 21.01 22.20 7.80
C HIS A 183 21.61 21.96 9.20
N ASP A 184 21.80 20.69 9.55
CA ASP A 184 22.31 20.25 10.85
C ASP A 184 23.43 19.20 10.72
N GLY A 185 24.42 19.25 11.61
CA GLY A 185 25.54 18.30 11.64
C GLY A 185 25.15 16.88 12.07
N HIS A 186 23.97 16.68 12.65
CA HIS A 186 23.48 15.42 13.20
C HIS A 186 22.10 15.03 12.64
N VAL A 187 21.58 13.87 13.04
CA VAL A 187 20.24 13.39 12.68
C VAL A 187 19.49 13.04 13.96
N GLY A 188 18.27 13.56 14.11
CA GLY A 188 17.42 13.29 15.27
C GLY A 188 17.61 14.30 16.42
N GLY A 189 16.58 14.41 17.27
CA GLY A 189 16.50 15.44 18.31
C GLY A 189 17.45 15.26 19.50
N HIS A 190 18.22 14.17 19.56
CA HIS A 190 19.07 13.87 20.72
C HIS A 190 20.38 14.67 20.74
N HIS A 191 20.88 15.13 19.57
CA HIS A 191 22.14 15.88 19.45
C HIS A 191 22.09 16.96 18.37
N MET A 192 21.00 17.75 18.37
CA MET A 192 20.81 18.89 17.47
C MET A 192 21.93 19.92 17.62
N THR A 193 22.64 20.20 16.53
CA THR A 193 23.75 21.16 16.51
C THR A 193 23.30 22.58 16.21
N ASP A 194 22.18 22.76 15.49
CA ASP A 194 21.58 24.03 15.12
C ASP A 194 20.65 24.62 16.20
N HIS A 195 20.98 24.45 17.48
CA HIS A 195 20.07 24.80 18.60
C HIS A 195 20.11 26.25 19.06
N LYS A 196 20.92 27.11 18.45
CA LYS A 196 21.09 28.51 18.88
C LYS A 196 20.22 29.45 18.03
N PRO A 197 19.20 30.11 18.62
CA PRO A 197 18.43 31.13 17.91
C PRO A 197 19.34 32.19 17.29
N GLY A 198 19.07 32.57 16.05
CA GLY A 198 19.90 33.52 15.28
C GLY A 198 21.14 32.92 14.61
N GLN A 199 21.47 31.64 14.87
CA GLN A 199 22.53 30.88 14.18
C GLN A 199 21.98 29.73 13.33
N MET A 200 20.69 29.43 13.45
CA MET A 200 19.97 28.48 12.61
C MET A 200 20.00 28.93 11.15
N THR A 201 20.37 28.03 10.25
CA THR A 201 20.68 28.32 8.84
C THR A 201 19.98 27.37 7.88
N GLY A 202 18.80 26.85 8.27
CA GLY A 202 17.98 25.98 7.42
C GLY A 202 17.80 26.54 6.01
N ARG A 203 17.72 25.64 5.03
CA ARG A 203 17.79 25.96 3.60
C ARG A 203 16.55 25.46 2.88
N ILE A 204 16.16 26.18 1.83
CA ILE A 204 15.15 25.73 0.88
C ILE A 204 15.81 25.64 -0.49
N TYR A 205 15.84 24.43 -1.04
CA TYR A 205 16.31 24.20 -2.40
C TYR A 205 15.11 24.20 -3.34
N ARG A 206 15.26 24.81 -4.52
CA ARG A 206 14.35 24.61 -5.65
C ARG A 206 15.08 23.80 -6.72
N LEU A 207 14.45 22.73 -7.18
CA LEU A 207 14.98 21.81 -8.17
C LEU A 207 14.26 22.03 -9.49
N THR A 208 15.06 22.33 -10.51
CA THR A 208 14.66 22.50 -11.90
C THR A 208 15.63 21.70 -12.79
N PRO A 209 15.24 21.35 -14.01
CA PRO A 209 16.16 20.78 -14.99
C PRO A 209 17.35 21.70 -15.23
N LYS A 210 18.54 21.13 -15.39
CA LYS A 210 19.77 21.88 -15.67
C LYS A 210 19.61 22.73 -16.94
N GLY A 211 19.90 24.03 -16.84
CA GLY A 211 19.75 24.99 -17.94
C GLY A 211 18.30 25.42 -18.19
N GLY A 212 17.36 25.06 -17.31
CA GLY A 212 15.98 25.56 -17.31
C GLY A 212 15.89 27.00 -16.77
N ASP A 213 14.67 27.55 -16.76
CA ASP A 213 14.40 28.88 -16.21
C ASP A 213 14.51 28.87 -14.69
N ASP A 214 15.39 29.70 -14.14
CA ASP A 214 15.57 29.88 -12.70
C ASP A 214 14.45 30.72 -12.07
N LYS A 215 13.59 31.36 -12.88
CA LYS A 215 12.45 32.14 -12.38
C LYS A 215 11.33 31.23 -11.92
N TYR A 216 10.82 31.51 -10.72
CA TYR A 216 9.59 30.91 -10.21
C TYR A 216 8.42 31.78 -10.63
N SER A 217 7.40 31.18 -11.24
CA SER A 217 6.18 31.90 -11.58
C SER A 217 4.95 31.03 -11.34
N ILE A 218 3.89 31.66 -10.85
CA ILE A 218 2.58 31.03 -10.74
C ILE A 218 1.67 31.70 -11.77
N ALA A 219 0.84 30.91 -12.45
CA ALA A 219 -0.15 31.42 -13.37
C ALA A 219 -1.06 32.46 -12.68
N LYS A 220 -1.16 33.68 -13.25
CA LYS A 220 -1.92 34.79 -12.65
C LYS A 220 -3.44 34.54 -12.62
N LYS A 221 -3.98 33.78 -13.58
CA LYS A 221 -5.41 33.47 -13.69
C LYS A 221 -5.64 31.99 -13.42
N ARG A 222 -5.82 31.62 -12.16
CA ARG A 222 -6.07 30.23 -11.75
C ARG A 222 -7.57 29.98 -11.66
N THR A 223 -8.07 29.03 -12.44
CA THR A 223 -9.42 28.47 -12.31
C THR A 223 -9.37 27.18 -11.50
N ALA A 224 -10.51 26.75 -10.93
CA ALA A 224 -10.59 25.47 -10.24
C ALA A 224 -10.09 24.31 -11.13
N LEU A 225 -10.46 24.28 -12.41
CA LEU A 225 -9.94 23.28 -13.36
C LEU A 225 -8.42 23.33 -13.49
N SER A 226 -7.82 24.51 -13.73
CA SER A 226 -6.36 24.63 -13.85
C SER A 226 -5.60 24.26 -12.56
N MET A 227 -6.26 24.39 -11.41
CA MET A 227 -5.69 24.01 -10.12
C MET A 227 -5.83 22.51 -9.87
N LEU A 228 -6.91 21.87 -10.36
CA LEU A 228 -7.09 20.42 -10.30
C LEU A 228 -6.09 19.69 -11.20
N THR A 229 -5.71 20.28 -12.33
CA THR A 229 -4.66 19.73 -13.21
C THR A 229 -3.24 20.00 -12.71
N SER A 230 -3.06 20.86 -11.71
CA SER A 230 -1.75 21.24 -11.20
C SER A 230 -1.00 20.04 -10.57
N PRO A 231 0.34 19.98 -10.72
CA PRO A 231 1.16 18.97 -10.03
C PRO A 231 1.30 19.24 -8.53
N ASN A 232 0.95 20.44 -8.06
CA ASN A 232 1.00 20.82 -6.65
C ASN A 232 -0.24 20.34 -5.87
N LEU A 233 -0.02 19.55 -4.83
CA LEU A 233 -1.10 18.97 -4.01
C LEU A 233 -2.01 20.03 -3.37
N ALA A 234 -1.45 21.11 -2.82
CA ALA A 234 -2.24 22.18 -2.19
C ALA A 234 -3.20 22.85 -3.19
N SER A 235 -2.74 23.05 -4.42
CA SER A 235 -3.56 23.58 -5.51
C SER A 235 -4.69 22.63 -5.89
N ARG A 236 -4.40 21.32 -5.99
CA ARG A 236 -5.42 20.30 -6.22
C ARG A 236 -6.45 20.26 -5.11
N TYR A 237 -6.02 20.36 -3.86
CA TYR A 237 -6.92 20.38 -2.71
C TYR A 237 -7.87 21.58 -2.75
N ILE A 238 -7.36 22.80 -3.02
CA ILE A 238 -8.19 23.99 -3.18
C ILE A 238 -9.21 23.80 -4.31
N ALA A 239 -8.78 23.26 -5.46
CA ALA A 239 -9.67 22.96 -6.57
C ALA A 239 -10.75 21.94 -6.21
N TRP A 240 -10.36 20.88 -5.53
CA TRP A 240 -11.26 19.82 -5.08
C TRP A 240 -12.34 20.40 -4.18
N GLN A 241 -11.99 21.22 -3.18
CA GLN A 241 -12.95 21.87 -2.29
C GLN A 241 -13.94 22.76 -3.08
N GLN A 242 -13.44 23.57 -4.00
CA GLN A 242 -14.27 24.45 -4.83
C GLN A 242 -15.25 23.68 -5.72
N LEU A 243 -14.77 22.62 -6.40
CA LEU A 243 -15.58 21.82 -7.32
C LEU A 243 -16.58 20.94 -6.58
N ASN A 244 -16.18 20.37 -5.43
CA ASN A 244 -17.06 19.60 -4.57
C ASN A 244 -18.20 20.46 -4.02
N ALA A 245 -17.91 21.69 -3.58
CA ALA A 245 -18.92 22.60 -3.02
C ALA A 245 -20.00 23.04 -4.02
N VAL A 246 -19.70 23.07 -5.33
CA VAL A 246 -20.70 23.43 -6.35
C VAL A 246 -21.49 22.23 -6.89
N GLY A 247 -21.12 21.01 -6.51
CA GLY A 247 -21.85 19.77 -6.81
C GLY A 247 -22.07 19.55 -8.32
N ALA A 248 -23.31 19.26 -8.70
CA ALA A 248 -23.69 18.95 -10.08
C ALA A 248 -23.27 20.00 -11.13
N LYS A 249 -23.10 21.27 -10.75
CA LYS A 249 -22.61 22.32 -11.68
C LYS A 249 -21.17 22.07 -12.14
N ALA A 250 -20.38 21.27 -11.41
CA ALA A 250 -19.04 20.89 -11.82
C ALA A 250 -19.01 19.78 -12.87
N GLU A 251 -20.10 19.02 -13.08
CA GLU A 251 -20.12 17.82 -13.93
C GLU A 251 -19.57 18.13 -15.34
N GLY A 252 -20.07 19.16 -16.02
CA GLY A 252 -19.64 19.48 -17.38
C GLY A 252 -18.14 19.85 -17.49
N THR A 253 -17.55 20.40 -16.43
CA THR A 253 -16.10 20.70 -16.39
C THR A 253 -15.30 19.44 -16.12
N LEU A 254 -15.73 18.64 -15.16
CA LEU A 254 -15.06 17.41 -14.75
C LEU A 254 -15.18 16.30 -15.81
N ALA A 255 -16.31 16.21 -16.50
CA ALA A 255 -16.54 15.27 -17.59
C ALA A 255 -15.60 15.54 -18.77
N LYS A 256 -15.21 16.81 -19.02
CA LYS A 256 -14.17 17.13 -20.00
C LYS A 256 -12.80 16.61 -19.54
N LEU A 257 -12.46 16.79 -18.27
CA LEU A 257 -11.21 16.30 -17.70
C LEU A 257 -11.15 14.76 -17.66
N TRP A 258 -12.28 14.09 -17.50
CA TRP A 258 -12.40 12.64 -17.57
C TRP A 258 -12.05 12.04 -18.94
N GLN A 259 -12.10 12.86 -20.00
CA GLN A 259 -11.74 12.48 -21.38
C GLN A 259 -10.28 12.82 -21.73
N ASP A 260 -9.47 13.24 -20.76
CA ASP A 260 -8.05 13.55 -20.98
C ASP A 260 -7.22 12.29 -21.26
N ASP A 261 -6.11 12.42 -21.99
CA ASP A 261 -5.20 11.31 -22.26
C ASP A 261 -4.37 10.93 -21.01
N ASP A 262 -4.12 11.89 -20.12
CA ASP A 262 -3.43 11.64 -18.84
C ASP A 262 -4.38 11.00 -17.83
N GLN A 263 -4.10 9.73 -17.56
CA GLN A 263 -4.88 8.88 -16.66
C GLN A 263 -4.96 9.44 -15.24
N ARG A 264 -3.97 10.24 -14.78
CA ARG A 264 -4.03 10.91 -13.48
C ARG A 264 -5.06 12.01 -13.46
N LEU A 265 -5.18 12.77 -14.56
CA LEU A 265 -6.21 13.80 -14.69
C LEU A 265 -7.61 13.20 -14.70
N ARG A 266 -7.77 12.06 -15.39
CA ARG A 266 -9.00 11.27 -15.36
C ARG A 266 -9.33 10.79 -13.95
N ALA A 267 -8.37 10.25 -13.21
CA ALA A 267 -8.57 9.80 -11.83
C ALA A 267 -8.97 10.96 -10.88
N ARG A 268 -8.31 12.12 -11.00
CA ARG A 268 -8.68 13.34 -10.26
C ARG A 268 -10.12 13.78 -10.55
N ALA A 269 -10.54 13.71 -11.82
CA ALA A 269 -11.92 13.99 -12.20
C ALA A 269 -12.89 12.96 -11.60
N LEU A 270 -12.56 11.67 -11.68
CA LEU A 270 -13.38 10.57 -11.18
C LEU A 270 -13.65 10.70 -9.68
N HIS A 271 -12.66 11.08 -8.88
CA HIS A 271 -12.84 11.32 -7.45
C HIS A 271 -13.94 12.34 -7.13
N LEU A 272 -14.15 13.34 -7.98
CA LEU A 272 -15.22 14.34 -7.82
C LEU A 272 -16.52 13.89 -8.50
N LEU A 273 -16.45 13.39 -9.74
CA LEU A 273 -17.61 12.95 -10.53
C LEU A 273 -18.43 11.87 -9.81
N ALA A 274 -17.75 10.87 -9.25
CA ALA A 274 -18.38 9.78 -8.52
C ALA A 274 -18.82 10.17 -7.08
N ARG A 275 -18.70 11.46 -6.72
CA ARG A 275 -19.20 12.05 -5.46
C ARG A 275 -20.24 13.14 -5.70
N ILE A 276 -20.67 13.34 -6.94
CA ILE A 276 -21.84 14.18 -7.24
C ILE A 276 -23.09 13.35 -7.01
N ASP A 277 -23.98 13.83 -6.14
CA ASP A 277 -25.25 13.17 -5.83
C ASP A 277 -26.06 12.85 -7.10
N GLY A 278 -26.41 11.58 -7.27
CA GLY A 278 -27.18 11.07 -8.40
C GLY A 278 -26.34 10.67 -9.62
N LEU A 279 -25.03 10.92 -9.61
CA LEU A 279 -24.11 10.55 -10.69
C LEU A 279 -23.11 9.47 -10.30
N GLU A 280 -23.11 8.99 -9.06
CA GLU A 280 -22.12 8.04 -8.55
C GLU A 280 -22.09 6.77 -9.40
N LYS A 281 -23.27 6.15 -9.62
CA LYS A 281 -23.38 4.93 -10.41
C LYS A 281 -22.87 5.12 -11.85
N LYS A 282 -23.21 6.25 -12.48
CA LYS A 282 -22.79 6.56 -13.86
C LYS A 282 -21.26 6.53 -14.00
N TYR A 283 -20.56 7.20 -13.09
CA TYR A 283 -19.10 7.32 -13.18
C TYR A 283 -18.34 6.14 -12.59
N ILE A 284 -18.92 5.46 -11.59
CA ILE A 284 -18.40 4.16 -11.12
C ILE A 284 -18.47 3.14 -12.26
N ASP A 285 -19.62 2.95 -12.91
CA ASP A 285 -19.77 2.00 -14.01
C ASP A 285 -18.82 2.33 -15.17
N ALA A 286 -18.69 3.62 -15.52
CA ALA A 286 -17.74 4.06 -16.54
C ALA A 286 -16.28 3.74 -16.17
N ALA A 287 -15.90 3.94 -14.90
CA ALA A 287 -14.56 3.62 -14.43
C ALA A 287 -14.28 2.11 -14.43
N LEU A 288 -15.26 1.28 -14.06
CA LEU A 288 -15.11 -0.19 -14.03
C LEU A 288 -15.02 -0.81 -15.44
N GLY A 289 -15.55 -0.12 -16.46
CA GLY A 289 -15.44 -0.51 -17.86
C GLY A 289 -14.21 0.06 -18.59
N ASP A 290 -13.31 0.76 -17.88
CA ASP A 290 -12.18 1.46 -18.49
C ASP A 290 -11.06 0.51 -18.94
N ASP A 291 -10.33 0.87 -19.99
CA ASP A 291 -9.17 0.11 -20.45
C ASP A 291 -8.01 0.16 -19.44
N ASN A 292 -7.87 1.24 -18.68
CA ASN A 292 -6.81 1.41 -17.70
C ASN A 292 -7.15 0.73 -16.36
N SER A 293 -6.28 -0.18 -15.92
CA SER A 293 -6.51 -0.92 -14.67
C SER A 293 -6.51 -0.06 -13.41
N ASP A 294 -5.76 1.06 -13.36
CA ASP A 294 -5.76 1.94 -12.20
C ASP A 294 -7.09 2.70 -12.09
N ILE A 295 -7.70 3.05 -13.22
CA ILE A 295 -9.03 3.67 -13.25
C ILE A 295 -10.10 2.69 -12.75
N ARG A 296 -10.06 1.42 -13.18
CA ARG A 296 -10.96 0.38 -12.65
C ARG A 296 -10.79 0.19 -11.15
N ILE A 297 -9.55 0.18 -10.65
CA ILE A 297 -9.21 0.13 -9.23
C ILE A 297 -9.79 1.34 -8.48
N THR A 298 -9.57 2.57 -8.97
CA THR A 298 -10.10 3.79 -8.37
C THR A 298 -11.62 3.76 -8.30
N GLY A 299 -12.30 3.32 -9.37
CA GLY A 299 -13.76 3.15 -9.40
C GLY A 299 -14.27 2.20 -8.32
N LEU A 300 -13.66 1.02 -8.18
CA LEU A 300 -14.04 0.03 -7.15
C LEU A 300 -13.78 0.55 -5.73
N ARG A 301 -12.65 1.23 -5.49
CA ARG A 301 -12.33 1.85 -4.19
C ARG A 301 -13.36 2.93 -3.82
N ILE A 302 -13.71 3.81 -4.76
CA ILE A 302 -14.74 4.83 -4.54
C ILE A 302 -16.09 4.18 -4.23
N ALA A 303 -16.48 3.15 -4.98
CA ALA A 303 -17.72 2.43 -4.73
C ALA A 303 -17.78 1.86 -3.30
N ARG A 304 -16.68 1.25 -2.83
CA ARG A 304 -16.58 0.71 -1.47
C ARG A 304 -16.61 1.79 -0.41
N GLU A 305 -15.83 2.86 -0.58
CA GLU A 305 -15.78 4.01 0.34
C GLU A 305 -17.15 4.68 0.51
N ARG A 306 -17.92 4.76 -0.58
CA ARG A 306 -19.27 5.35 -0.62
C ARG A 306 -20.38 4.39 -0.19
N GLY A 307 -20.04 3.15 0.20
CA GLY A 307 -21.00 2.17 0.69
C GLY A 307 -21.94 1.61 -0.37
N HIS A 308 -21.54 1.62 -1.66
CA HIS A 308 -22.30 0.93 -2.70
C HIS A 308 -22.22 -0.59 -2.54
N ASP A 309 -23.21 -1.31 -3.06
CA ASP A 309 -23.14 -2.78 -3.13
C ASP A 309 -22.00 -3.20 -4.06
N ILE A 310 -20.95 -3.77 -3.46
CA ILE A 310 -19.75 -4.21 -4.17
C ILE A 310 -19.94 -5.53 -4.91
N ILE A 311 -20.98 -6.32 -4.60
CA ILE A 311 -21.11 -7.68 -5.14
C ILE A 311 -21.29 -7.70 -6.67
N PRO A 312 -22.15 -6.87 -7.27
CA PRO A 312 -22.24 -6.76 -8.73
C PRO A 312 -20.92 -6.31 -9.36
N LEU A 313 -20.20 -5.40 -8.71
CA LEU A 313 -18.95 -4.82 -9.23
C LEU A 313 -17.82 -5.86 -9.20
N VAL A 314 -17.70 -6.61 -8.12
CA VAL A 314 -16.76 -7.73 -8.00
C VAL A 314 -17.11 -8.85 -8.98
N LYS A 315 -18.40 -9.14 -9.23
CA LYS A 315 -18.80 -10.09 -10.27
C LYS A 315 -18.29 -9.70 -11.66
N GLN A 316 -18.37 -8.41 -12.00
CA GLN A 316 -17.88 -7.88 -13.27
C GLN A 316 -16.35 -7.99 -13.37
N LEU A 317 -15.63 -7.73 -12.28
CA LEU A 317 -14.17 -7.65 -12.28
C LEU A 317 -13.43 -8.93 -11.84
N ALA A 318 -14.15 -9.99 -11.46
CA ALA A 318 -13.53 -11.20 -10.92
C ALA A 318 -12.60 -11.91 -11.92
N ASP A 319 -12.83 -11.73 -13.22
CA ASP A 319 -11.98 -12.26 -14.31
C ASP A 319 -11.11 -11.17 -14.96
N ASP A 320 -10.94 -10.02 -14.30
CA ASP A 320 -10.14 -8.92 -14.88
C ASP A 320 -8.72 -9.42 -15.22
N PRO A 321 -8.18 -9.09 -16.40
CA PRO A 321 -6.84 -9.53 -16.79
C PRO A 321 -5.75 -9.02 -15.83
N SER A 322 -5.97 -7.87 -15.18
CA SER A 322 -5.05 -7.31 -14.21
C SER A 322 -5.20 -7.97 -12.84
N ALA A 323 -4.13 -8.64 -12.37
CA ALA A 323 -4.08 -9.17 -11.01
C ALA A 323 -4.24 -8.08 -9.93
N ALA A 324 -3.84 -6.82 -10.23
CA ALA A 324 -4.07 -5.69 -9.34
C ALA A 324 -5.56 -5.33 -9.19
N VAL A 325 -6.37 -5.47 -10.24
CA VAL A 325 -7.82 -5.28 -10.14
C VAL A 325 -8.45 -6.42 -9.34
N ARG A 326 -8.04 -7.67 -9.60
CA ARG A 326 -8.51 -8.83 -8.83
C ARG A 326 -8.11 -8.75 -7.35
N ARG A 327 -6.94 -8.18 -7.03
CA ARG A 327 -6.51 -7.86 -5.65
C ARG A 327 -7.52 -6.93 -4.98
N GLU A 328 -7.90 -5.83 -5.63
CA GLU A 328 -8.88 -4.90 -5.08
C GLU A 328 -10.26 -5.54 -4.93
N CYS A 329 -10.64 -6.46 -5.81
CA CYS A 329 -11.85 -7.26 -5.65
C CYS A 329 -11.80 -8.10 -4.36
N ALA A 330 -10.68 -8.75 -4.06
CA ALA A 330 -10.50 -9.50 -2.82
C ALA A 330 -10.64 -8.57 -1.60
N ILE A 331 -9.97 -7.42 -1.60
CA ILE A 331 -10.06 -6.44 -0.52
C ILE A 331 -11.50 -5.92 -0.35
N ALA A 332 -12.23 -5.67 -1.45
CA ALA A 332 -13.61 -5.20 -1.42
C ALA A 332 -14.60 -6.24 -0.82
N LEU A 333 -14.27 -7.53 -0.86
CA LEU A 333 -15.08 -8.57 -0.23
C LEU A 333 -14.88 -8.67 1.29
N ARG A 334 -13.87 -7.99 1.86
CA ARG A 334 -13.61 -8.00 3.30
C ARG A 334 -14.83 -7.50 4.07
N HIS A 335 -15.30 -8.30 5.03
CA HIS A 335 -16.47 -8.01 5.87
C HIS A 335 -17.79 -7.90 5.10
N ASN A 336 -17.86 -8.36 3.86
CA ASN A 336 -19.12 -8.39 3.11
C ASN A 336 -19.92 -9.65 3.47
N ASP A 337 -21.15 -9.48 3.97
CA ASP A 337 -21.98 -10.59 4.45
C ASP A 337 -22.84 -11.27 3.39
N SER A 338 -22.79 -10.82 2.14
CA SER A 338 -23.56 -11.40 1.04
C SER A 338 -23.34 -12.91 0.93
N PRO A 339 -24.39 -13.71 0.67
CA PRO A 339 -24.26 -15.13 0.35
C PRO A 339 -23.39 -15.41 -0.89
N ALA A 340 -23.25 -14.43 -1.81
CA ALA A 340 -22.44 -14.56 -3.02
C ALA A 340 -20.94 -14.34 -2.78
N ALA A 341 -20.55 -13.66 -1.70
CA ALA A 341 -19.17 -13.26 -1.44
C ALA A 341 -18.18 -14.45 -1.37
N PRO A 342 -18.50 -15.59 -0.70
CA PRO A 342 -17.59 -16.74 -0.63
C PRO A 342 -17.27 -17.35 -1.99
N ALA A 343 -18.27 -17.47 -2.87
CA ALA A 343 -18.08 -18.03 -4.21
C ALA A 343 -17.22 -17.12 -5.08
N LEU A 344 -17.40 -15.79 -4.97
CA LEU A 344 -16.56 -14.81 -5.65
C LEU A 344 -15.12 -14.86 -5.13
N TRP A 345 -14.93 -14.94 -3.82
CA TRP A 345 -13.60 -15.08 -3.24
C TRP A 345 -12.92 -16.39 -3.68
N ALA A 346 -13.65 -17.51 -3.69
CA ALA A 346 -13.12 -18.79 -4.15
C ALA A 346 -12.69 -18.74 -5.63
N LYS A 347 -13.42 -17.99 -6.47
CA LYS A 347 -13.05 -17.72 -7.86
C LYS A 347 -11.77 -16.88 -7.98
N LEU A 348 -11.61 -15.85 -7.15
CA LEU A 348 -10.38 -15.06 -7.07
C LEU A 348 -9.21 -15.91 -6.57
N ALA A 349 -9.41 -16.74 -5.56
CA ALA A 349 -8.38 -17.61 -4.99
C ALA A 349 -7.86 -18.67 -5.97
N GLN A 350 -8.72 -19.18 -6.86
CA GLN A 350 -8.32 -20.09 -7.95
C GLN A 350 -7.42 -19.43 -9.00
N GLN A 351 -7.33 -18.10 -9.01
CA GLN A 351 -6.47 -17.33 -9.92
C GLN A 351 -5.16 -16.88 -9.26
N HIS A 352 -4.85 -17.35 -8.03
CA HIS A 352 -3.53 -17.20 -7.44
C HIS A 352 -2.52 -18.00 -8.27
N ASP A 353 -1.38 -17.40 -8.60
CA ASP A 353 -0.37 -18.01 -9.47
C ASP A 353 0.67 -18.83 -8.70
N GLY A 354 0.65 -18.79 -7.36
CA GLY A 354 1.63 -19.44 -6.50
C GLY A 354 2.93 -18.63 -6.29
N ALA A 355 2.99 -17.38 -6.75
CA ALA A 355 4.16 -16.52 -6.65
C ALA A 355 3.85 -15.14 -6.07
N ASP A 356 2.70 -14.55 -6.42
CA ASP A 356 2.35 -13.20 -6.03
C ASP A 356 1.89 -13.10 -4.57
N ARG A 357 2.80 -12.66 -3.71
CA ARG A 357 2.50 -12.47 -2.30
C ARG A 357 1.53 -11.33 -2.03
N TRP A 358 1.48 -10.26 -2.83
CA TRP A 358 0.47 -9.21 -2.63
C TRP A 358 -0.93 -9.74 -2.92
N TYR A 359 -1.09 -10.55 -3.97
CA TYR A 359 -2.36 -11.21 -4.27
C TYR A 359 -2.78 -12.17 -3.15
N LEU A 360 -1.86 -13.03 -2.69
CA LEU A 360 -2.10 -13.97 -1.60
C LEU A 360 -2.53 -13.26 -0.31
N GLU A 361 -1.85 -12.17 0.05
CA GLU A 361 -2.20 -11.41 1.25
C GLU A 361 -3.54 -10.70 1.11
N ALA A 362 -3.89 -10.17 -0.07
CA ALA A 362 -5.20 -9.58 -0.33
C ALA A 362 -6.35 -10.61 -0.21
N LEU A 363 -6.15 -11.83 -0.72
CA LEU A 363 -7.07 -12.94 -0.48
C LEU A 363 -7.23 -13.20 1.02
N GLY A 364 -6.12 -13.18 1.77
CA GLY A 364 -6.13 -13.38 3.21
C GLY A 364 -6.78 -12.23 4.01
N LEU A 365 -6.74 -11.00 3.51
CA LEU A 365 -7.45 -9.86 4.11
C LEU A 365 -8.98 -10.01 3.97
N ALA A 366 -9.44 -10.53 2.82
CA ALA A 366 -10.86 -10.80 2.58
C ALA A 366 -11.45 -11.81 3.57
N LEU A 367 -10.62 -12.72 4.09
CA LEU A 367 -11.04 -13.76 5.04
C LEU A 367 -11.29 -13.24 6.46
N ASP A 368 -10.92 -12.01 6.78
CA ASP A 368 -11.00 -11.50 8.15
C ASP A 368 -12.42 -11.61 8.71
N ARG A 369 -12.55 -12.32 9.84
CA ARG A 369 -13.80 -12.68 10.54
C ARG A 369 -14.79 -13.57 9.78
N GLN A 370 -14.46 -14.00 8.56
CA GLN A 370 -15.32 -14.82 7.70
C GLN A 370 -14.54 -16.02 7.12
N GLN A 371 -13.47 -16.43 7.80
CA GLN A 371 -12.49 -17.41 7.32
C GLN A 371 -13.14 -18.73 6.92
N ASP A 372 -13.99 -19.29 7.78
CA ASP A 372 -14.61 -20.60 7.55
C ASP A 372 -15.56 -20.61 6.35
N LYS A 373 -16.32 -19.53 6.17
CA LYS A 373 -17.30 -19.39 5.08
C LYS A 373 -16.58 -19.32 3.73
N PHE A 374 -15.56 -18.47 3.63
CA PHE A 374 -14.84 -18.21 2.39
C PHE A 374 -13.89 -19.35 2.03
N PHE A 375 -13.08 -19.79 3.00
CA PHE A 375 -12.17 -20.92 2.80
C PHE A 375 -12.93 -22.23 2.55
N GLY A 376 -14.09 -22.43 3.19
CA GLY A 376 -14.99 -23.55 2.93
C GLY A 376 -15.45 -23.60 1.47
N ALA A 377 -15.92 -22.48 0.92
CA ALA A 377 -16.34 -22.39 -0.47
C ALA A 377 -15.19 -22.69 -1.46
N TRP A 378 -13.96 -22.26 -1.16
CA TRP A 378 -12.80 -22.61 -1.97
C TRP A 378 -12.47 -24.10 -1.92
N LEU A 379 -12.49 -24.72 -0.73
CA LEU A 379 -12.28 -26.17 -0.60
C LEU A 379 -13.33 -26.97 -1.36
N GLU A 380 -14.60 -26.53 -1.35
CA GLU A 380 -15.66 -27.14 -2.16
C GLU A 380 -15.40 -26.99 -3.65
N ALA A 381 -14.95 -25.81 -4.11
CA ALA A 381 -14.66 -25.54 -5.50
C ALA A 381 -13.47 -26.35 -6.04
N VAL A 382 -12.39 -26.48 -5.27
CA VAL A 382 -11.17 -27.19 -5.72
C VAL A 382 -11.19 -28.69 -5.44
N GLY A 383 -12.06 -29.15 -4.52
CA GLY A 383 -12.15 -30.56 -4.14
C GLY A 383 -10.80 -31.14 -3.72
N SER A 384 -10.38 -32.25 -4.35
CA SER A 384 -9.10 -32.91 -4.07
C SER A 384 -7.86 -32.12 -4.54
N ASN A 385 -8.04 -31.06 -5.34
CA ASN A 385 -6.92 -30.30 -5.92
C ASN A 385 -6.37 -29.20 -5.00
N TRP A 386 -6.78 -29.17 -3.73
CA TRP A 386 -6.23 -28.24 -2.74
C TRP A 386 -4.73 -28.48 -2.46
N ASP A 387 -4.24 -29.73 -2.58
CA ASP A 387 -2.85 -30.11 -2.25
C ASP A 387 -1.87 -29.91 -3.43
N THR A 388 -1.97 -28.77 -4.11
CA THR A 388 -1.03 -28.28 -5.14
C THR A 388 -0.10 -27.22 -4.55
N PRO A 389 1.05 -26.87 -5.15
CA PRO A 389 1.88 -25.77 -4.65
C PRO A 389 1.09 -24.46 -4.44
N VAL A 390 0.21 -24.11 -5.39
CA VAL A 390 -0.69 -22.95 -5.30
C VAL A 390 -1.72 -23.11 -4.18
N GLY A 391 -2.39 -24.27 -4.10
CA GLY A 391 -3.39 -24.49 -3.07
C GLY A 391 -2.81 -24.51 -1.65
N ARG A 392 -1.57 -24.99 -1.49
CA ARG A 392 -0.83 -24.94 -0.22
C ARG A 392 -0.52 -23.52 0.24
N ASP A 393 -0.33 -22.56 -0.66
CA ASP A 393 -0.21 -21.14 -0.30
C ASP A 393 -1.51 -20.60 0.31
N ILE A 394 -2.67 -20.96 -0.28
CA ILE A 394 -3.98 -20.58 0.25
C ILE A 394 -4.22 -21.21 1.63
N VAL A 395 -3.86 -22.48 1.81
CA VAL A 395 -3.89 -23.16 3.12
C VAL A 395 -2.98 -22.45 4.12
N TRP A 396 -1.74 -22.16 3.72
CA TRP A 396 -0.75 -21.47 4.55
C TRP A 396 -1.25 -20.10 5.03
N ARG A 397 -1.95 -19.36 4.16
CA ARG A 397 -2.48 -18.04 4.48
C ARG A 397 -3.77 -18.06 5.31
N SER A 398 -4.57 -19.12 5.20
CA SER A 398 -5.89 -19.21 5.83
C SER A 398 -5.81 -19.31 7.37
N ARG A 399 -6.86 -18.84 8.04
CA ARG A 399 -7.06 -19.00 9.50
C ARG A 399 -8.40 -19.68 9.84
N SER A 400 -8.90 -20.52 8.93
CA SER A 400 -10.12 -21.30 9.13
C SER A 400 -9.87 -22.44 10.13
N LYS A 401 -10.93 -22.89 10.81
CA LYS A 401 -10.94 -24.11 11.62
C LYS A 401 -10.52 -25.37 10.86
N LYS A 402 -10.65 -25.38 9.52
CA LYS A 402 -10.19 -26.48 8.67
C LYS A 402 -8.67 -26.43 8.40
N THR A 403 -8.03 -25.28 8.58
CA THR A 403 -6.62 -25.07 8.21
C THR A 403 -5.64 -25.93 9.03
N PRO A 404 -5.75 -26.05 10.36
CA PRO A 404 -4.81 -26.85 11.15
C PRO A 404 -4.63 -28.29 10.64
N ASP A 405 -5.72 -28.98 10.31
CA ASP A 405 -5.67 -30.36 9.80
C ASP A 405 -4.99 -30.46 8.42
N LEU A 406 -5.23 -29.47 7.55
CA LEU A 406 -4.57 -29.39 6.23
C LEU A 406 -3.08 -29.10 6.36
N LEU A 407 -2.66 -28.23 7.30
CA LEU A 407 -1.25 -28.00 7.60
C LEU A 407 -0.55 -29.28 8.07
N VAL A 408 -1.20 -30.07 8.95
CA VAL A 408 -0.67 -31.37 9.38
C VAL A 408 -0.52 -32.33 8.19
N LYS A 409 -1.53 -32.41 7.31
CA LYS A 409 -1.44 -33.22 6.09
C LYS A 409 -0.27 -32.81 5.21
N ILE A 410 -0.04 -31.52 5.02
CA ILE A 410 1.12 -31.01 4.27
C ILE A 410 2.42 -31.43 4.95
N LEU A 411 2.53 -31.25 6.27
CA LEU A 411 3.75 -31.55 7.04
C LEU A 411 4.12 -33.04 7.05
N LEU A 412 3.12 -33.93 7.09
CA LEU A 412 3.31 -35.39 7.07
C LEU A 412 3.41 -35.97 5.65
N ASN A 413 3.13 -35.18 4.61
CA ASN A 413 3.25 -35.62 3.24
C ASN A 413 4.73 -35.80 2.87
N LYS A 414 5.12 -37.03 2.49
CA LYS A 414 6.50 -37.39 2.09
C LYS A 414 7.04 -36.58 0.90
N LYS A 415 6.17 -35.96 0.11
CA LYS A 415 6.55 -35.08 -1.01
C LYS A 415 6.85 -33.64 -0.59
N THR A 416 6.53 -33.26 0.64
CA THR A 416 6.84 -31.92 1.17
C THR A 416 8.33 -31.83 1.46
N LYS A 417 9.00 -30.85 0.85
CA LYS A 417 10.44 -30.65 1.03
C LYS A 417 10.73 -30.20 2.45
N GLU A 418 11.81 -30.70 3.05
CA GLU A 418 12.24 -30.30 4.40
C GLU A 418 12.42 -28.79 4.54
N ALA A 419 12.92 -28.12 3.49
CA ALA A 419 13.10 -26.67 3.47
C ALA A 419 11.78 -25.88 3.59
N ASP A 420 10.64 -26.47 3.20
CA ASP A 420 9.34 -25.81 3.23
C ASP A 420 8.58 -26.05 4.55
N LYS A 421 8.94 -27.11 5.29
CA LYS A 421 8.24 -27.48 6.54
C LYS A 421 8.23 -26.36 7.58
N PRO A 422 9.32 -25.60 7.84
CA PRO A 422 9.29 -24.49 8.79
C PRO A 422 8.16 -23.51 8.53
N ARG A 423 7.87 -23.18 7.27
CA ARG A 423 6.80 -22.26 6.89
C ARG A 423 5.41 -22.74 7.32
N TYR A 424 5.11 -24.03 7.13
CA TYR A 424 3.83 -24.60 7.54
C TYR A 424 3.73 -24.81 9.05
N ILE A 425 4.85 -25.12 9.72
CA ILE A 425 4.91 -25.14 11.19
C ILE A 425 4.59 -23.74 11.73
N ARG A 426 5.24 -22.69 11.18
CA ARG A 426 4.98 -21.30 11.58
C ARG A 426 3.53 -20.91 11.36
N ALA A 427 2.87 -21.37 10.30
CA ALA A 427 1.46 -21.08 10.07
C ALA A 427 0.51 -21.64 11.15
N LEU A 428 0.90 -22.69 11.90
CA LEU A 428 0.11 -23.20 13.05
C LEU A 428 0.09 -22.19 14.21
N ASP A 429 1.10 -21.33 14.33
CA ASP A 429 1.12 -20.29 15.35
C ASP A 429 -0.05 -19.32 15.15
N PHE A 430 -0.44 -19.08 13.90
CA PHE A 430 -1.53 -18.19 13.48
C PHE A 430 -2.93 -18.81 13.57
N GLN A 431 -3.02 -20.07 13.99
CA GLN A 431 -4.29 -20.75 14.25
C GLN A 431 -4.64 -20.67 15.74
N SER A 432 -5.91 -20.92 16.07
CA SER A 432 -6.41 -20.94 17.44
C SER A 432 -7.54 -21.96 17.59
N GLY A 433 -7.93 -22.25 18.83
CA GLY A 433 -9.05 -23.14 19.14
C GLY A 433 -8.69 -24.64 19.17
N PRO A 434 -9.67 -25.50 19.50
CA PRO A 434 -9.46 -26.94 19.70
C PRO A 434 -8.94 -27.65 18.44
N GLU A 435 -9.20 -27.12 17.25
CA GLU A 435 -8.70 -27.66 15.99
C GLU A 435 -7.18 -27.55 15.88
N LYS A 436 -6.58 -26.47 16.40
CA LYS A 436 -5.12 -26.33 16.50
C LYS A 436 -4.54 -27.33 17.49
N ASP A 437 -5.14 -27.47 18.66
CA ASP A 437 -4.64 -28.38 19.71
C ASP A 437 -4.64 -29.83 19.20
N ALA A 438 -5.72 -30.24 18.53
CA ALA A 438 -5.83 -31.55 17.90
C ALA A 438 -4.77 -31.75 16.79
N ALA A 439 -4.49 -30.72 15.98
CA ALA A 439 -3.46 -30.77 14.95
C ALA A 439 -2.06 -30.95 15.54
N LEU A 440 -1.73 -30.25 16.64
CA LEU A 440 -0.45 -30.37 17.32
C LEU A 440 -0.25 -31.76 17.95
N LEU A 441 -1.29 -32.32 18.57
CA LEU A 441 -1.26 -33.69 19.10
C LEU A 441 -0.98 -34.74 18.01
N LYS A 442 -1.60 -34.59 16.83
CA LYS A 442 -1.35 -35.48 15.67
C LYS A 442 0.11 -35.44 15.21
N LEU A 443 0.73 -34.25 15.17
CA LEU A 443 2.14 -34.12 14.77
C LEU A 443 3.08 -34.77 15.79
N LEU A 444 2.81 -34.61 17.09
CA LEU A 444 3.59 -35.25 18.14
C LEU A 444 3.52 -36.78 18.05
N GLY A 445 2.31 -37.32 17.87
CA GLY A 445 2.11 -38.77 17.73
C GLY A 445 2.61 -39.38 16.41
N ALA A 446 2.93 -38.57 15.40
CA ALA A 446 3.53 -39.05 14.15
C ALA A 446 5.07 -39.09 14.20
N GLY A 447 5.69 -38.44 15.20
CA GLY A 447 7.14 -38.43 15.42
C GLY A 447 7.62 -39.47 16.45
N SER A 448 6.70 -40.08 17.17
CA SER A 448 6.89 -41.30 17.99
C SER A 448 6.68 -42.55 17.15
#